data_AF-D3TKZ9-F1
#
_entry.id   AF-D3TKZ9-F1
#
_cell.length_a   1.000
_cell.length_b   1.000
_cell.length_c   1.000
_cell.angle_alpha   90.00
_cell.angle_beta   90.00
_cell.angle_gamma   90.00
#
_symmetry.space_group_name_H-M   'P 1'
#
loop_
_entity.id
_entity.type
_entity.pdbx_description
1 polymer ?
#
loop_
_entity_poly.entity_id
_entity_poly.type
_entity_poly.pdbx_seq_one_letter_code
_entity_poly.pdbx_strand_id
1 'polypeptide(L)'
;ITKSRDPEELKHYWLEFYNKAGTPTRNRFERYIELNTKAAQLNNFTSGAELWLDEYEDETFEQQLEDIFEDIKPLYHQLHGYVRYRLNQHYGNDVVSKTGPIPMHLLGNMWAQQWSDIADIISPFPEKPLIDVTSEMVKQGYTPLKMFEMGDDFFTSMNLTKLPKEFWEKSILEKPTDGRDLICHASAWDFYLVDDVRIKQCTRVTQDQFFTVHHELGHIQYFLQYQHQPFVYRSGANPGFHEAVGDVLSLSVSTPKHLALEVNSAQDYVHDEEARINQLFLTALDKIVFLPFAFTMDKYRWALFRGEVDKSEWNCAFWNLREKYSGIEPPAVRTEKDFDAPAKYHVSADVEYLRYLVSFIIQFQFYKSACIKAGQYDPNNPQMPLDNCDIYGSVEAGEAFHKMLSLGSSKPWPDALEAFNGERIMTGKAIAEYFEPLRVWLEAENIKNNVNIGWDKSDKCVAA
;
A
#
# COMPACT_ATOMS: atom_id res chain seq x y z
N ILE A 1 5.88 -17.30 4.75
CA ILE A 1 4.66 -16.65 4.21
C ILE A 1 4.79 -16.37 2.72
N THR A 2 5.72 -15.53 2.26
CA THR A 2 5.77 -15.11 0.82
C THR A 2 6.06 -16.25 -0.17
N LYS A 3 6.93 -17.21 0.17
CA LYS A 3 7.39 -18.27 -0.75
C LYS A 3 6.77 -19.65 -0.55
N SER A 4 6.41 -20.00 0.68
CA SER A 4 5.83 -21.33 0.94
C SER A 4 4.47 -21.45 0.25
N ARG A 5 4.16 -22.66 -0.19
CA ARG A 5 2.87 -23.07 -0.75
C ARG A 5 2.34 -24.31 0.00
N ASP A 6 2.81 -24.54 1.23
CA ASP A 6 2.29 -25.56 2.13
C ASP A 6 1.28 -24.90 3.09
N PRO A 7 -0.03 -25.21 2.99
CA PRO A 7 -1.05 -24.59 3.84
C PRO A 7 -0.80 -24.76 5.35
N GLU A 8 -0.33 -25.93 5.80
CA GLU A 8 -0.13 -26.19 7.22
C GLU A 8 1.12 -25.49 7.75
N GLU A 9 2.18 -25.40 6.94
CA GLU A 9 3.36 -24.57 7.28
C GLU A 9 2.96 -23.09 7.39
N LEU A 10 2.23 -22.57 6.40
CA LEU A 10 1.76 -21.18 6.38
C LEU A 10 0.88 -20.88 7.61
N LYS A 11 -0.03 -21.79 7.95
CA LYS A 11 -0.92 -21.69 9.10
C LYS A 11 -0.17 -21.70 10.42
N HIS A 12 0.85 -22.57 10.55
CA HIS A 12 1.70 -22.62 11.73
C HIS A 12 2.36 -21.26 11.99
N TYR A 13 3.03 -20.69 10.98
CA TYR A 13 3.70 -19.39 11.14
C TYR A 13 2.73 -18.24 11.39
N TRP A 14 1.55 -18.27 10.76
CA TRP A 14 0.50 -17.30 11.04
C TRP A 14 0.08 -17.33 12.51
N LEU A 15 -0.21 -18.52 13.04
CA LEU A 15 -0.62 -18.70 14.44
C LEU A 15 0.47 -18.24 15.42
N GLU A 16 1.71 -18.66 15.21
CA GLU A 16 2.84 -18.27 16.06
C GLU A 16 3.05 -16.76 16.07
N PHE A 17 2.95 -16.11 14.92
CA PHE A 17 3.14 -14.67 14.82
C PHE A 17 2.01 -13.91 15.52
N TYR A 18 0.75 -14.21 15.21
CA TYR A 18 -0.40 -13.52 15.81
C TYR A 18 -0.49 -13.74 17.32
N ASN A 19 -0.19 -14.95 17.81
CA ASN A 19 -0.18 -15.26 19.24
C ASN A 19 0.95 -14.56 20.02
N LYS A 20 2.01 -14.09 19.36
CA LYS A 20 3.13 -13.37 19.99
C LYS A 20 3.05 -11.86 19.80
N ALA A 21 2.65 -11.40 18.63
CA ALA A 21 2.62 -9.98 18.26
C ALA A 21 1.30 -9.30 18.68
N GLY A 22 0.18 -10.03 18.65
CA GLY A 22 -1.15 -9.54 19.01
C GLY A 22 -1.48 -9.78 20.48
N THR A 23 -1.94 -11.00 20.78
CA THR A 23 -2.60 -11.40 22.04
C THR A 23 -1.92 -10.90 23.33
N PRO A 24 -0.58 -11.01 23.50
CA PRO A 24 0.08 -10.60 24.75
C PRO A 24 0.00 -9.10 25.04
N THR A 25 -0.34 -8.28 24.04
CA THR A 25 -0.39 -6.82 24.15
C THR A 25 -1.75 -6.27 24.56
N ARG A 26 -2.80 -7.10 24.65
CA ARG A 26 -4.20 -6.67 24.90
C ARG A 26 -4.34 -5.65 26.02
N ASN A 27 -3.81 -5.94 27.21
CA ASN A 27 -3.93 -5.04 28.37
C ASN A 27 -3.25 -3.68 28.14
N ARG A 28 -2.12 -3.64 27.41
CA ARG A 28 -1.45 -2.39 27.05
C ARG A 28 -2.24 -1.63 26.01
N PHE A 29 -2.83 -2.34 25.05
CA PHE A 29 -3.67 -1.75 24.01
C PHE A 29 -4.96 -1.17 24.60
N GLU A 30 -5.64 -1.88 25.52
CA GLU A 30 -6.78 -1.34 26.26
C GLU A 30 -6.43 -0.04 26.99
N ARG A 31 -5.27 -0.03 27.68
CA ARG A 31 -4.79 1.17 28.36
C ARG A 31 -4.46 2.30 27.38
N TYR A 32 -3.94 1.97 26.21
CA TYR A 32 -3.69 2.92 25.14
C TYR A 32 -4.99 3.56 24.64
N ILE A 33 -6.04 2.77 24.37
CA ILE A 33 -7.36 3.30 23.96
C ILE A 33 -7.89 4.29 25.01
N GLU A 34 -7.84 3.94 26.30
CA GLU A 34 -8.27 4.84 27.39
C GLU A 34 -7.50 6.17 27.41
N LEU A 35 -6.18 6.12 27.21
CA LEU A 35 -5.32 7.30 27.23
C LEU A 35 -5.49 8.15 25.96
N ASN A 36 -5.62 7.51 24.79
CA ASN A 36 -5.86 8.17 23.52
C ASN A 36 -7.20 8.91 23.55
N THR A 37 -8.30 8.25 23.94
CA THR A 37 -9.61 8.89 24.09
C THR A 37 -9.57 10.05 25.09
N LYS A 38 -8.87 9.89 26.22
CA LYS A 38 -8.69 11.00 27.18
C LYS A 38 -7.93 12.18 26.57
N ALA A 39 -6.88 11.93 25.80
CA ALA A 39 -6.10 12.98 25.15
C ALA A 39 -6.94 13.73 24.11
N ALA A 40 -7.75 13.02 23.32
CA ALA A 40 -8.67 13.63 22.36
C ALA A 40 -9.69 14.56 23.06
N GLN A 41 -10.31 14.08 24.15
CA GLN A 41 -11.27 14.87 24.93
C GLN A 41 -10.65 16.12 25.57
N LEU A 42 -9.39 16.04 26.01
CA LEU A 42 -8.65 17.21 26.51
C LEU A 42 -8.39 18.26 25.42
N ASN A 43 -8.40 17.88 24.15
CA ASN A 43 -8.29 18.75 22.98
C ASN A 43 -9.65 19.10 22.36
N ASN A 44 -10.76 18.81 23.06
CA ASN A 44 -12.14 19.05 22.62
C ASN A 44 -12.62 18.22 21.42
N PHE A 45 -11.96 17.11 21.10
CA PHE A 45 -12.47 16.11 20.16
C PHE A 45 -13.32 15.05 20.87
N THR A 46 -14.29 14.48 20.16
CA THR A 46 -15.16 13.40 20.69
C THR A 46 -14.34 12.16 21.07
N SER A 47 -13.43 11.74 20.18
CA SER A 47 -12.54 10.59 20.37
C SER A 47 -11.25 10.74 19.57
N GLY A 48 -10.36 9.75 19.68
CA GLY A 48 -9.17 9.64 18.85
C GLY A 48 -9.45 9.57 17.34
N ALA A 49 -10.64 9.13 16.95
CA ALA A 49 -11.03 9.09 15.53
C ALA A 49 -11.13 10.51 14.94
N GLU A 50 -11.84 11.41 15.62
CA GLU A 50 -11.99 12.80 15.19
C GLU A 50 -10.65 13.54 15.23
N LEU A 51 -9.79 13.23 16.21
CA LEU A 51 -8.44 13.79 16.27
C LEU A 51 -7.59 13.40 15.04
N TRP A 52 -7.69 12.16 14.57
CA TRP A 52 -6.99 11.75 13.34
C TRP A 52 -7.63 12.31 12.07
N LEU A 53 -8.96 12.42 12.03
CA LEU A 53 -9.67 12.97 10.88
C LEU A 53 -9.43 14.48 10.70
N ASP A 54 -9.09 15.20 11.78
CA ASP A 54 -8.75 16.63 11.76
C ASP A 54 -7.59 16.95 10.79
N GLU A 55 -6.63 16.04 10.67
CA GLU A 55 -5.46 16.16 9.76
C GLU A 55 -5.83 16.21 8.27
N TYR A 56 -7.10 15.95 7.92
CA TYR A 56 -7.61 16.02 6.54
C TYR A 56 -8.44 17.28 6.27
N GLU A 57 -8.66 18.13 7.28
CA GLU A 57 -9.31 19.45 7.14
C GLU A 57 -10.66 19.43 6.40
N ASP A 58 -11.42 18.34 6.51
CA ASP A 58 -12.71 18.15 5.82
C ASP A 58 -13.67 17.29 6.67
N GLU A 59 -14.78 17.90 7.12
CA GLU A 59 -15.78 17.22 7.95
C GLU A 59 -16.49 16.05 7.23
N THR A 60 -16.44 16.00 5.90
CA THR A 60 -17.07 14.96 5.07
C THR A 60 -16.10 13.88 4.63
N PHE A 61 -14.85 13.90 5.08
CA PHE A 61 -13.77 13.05 4.57
C PHE A 61 -14.06 11.55 4.72
N GLU A 62 -14.62 11.12 5.85
CA GLU A 62 -15.01 9.71 6.07
C GLU A 62 -16.05 9.26 5.03
N GLN A 63 -17.04 10.11 4.69
CA GLN A 63 -18.06 9.79 3.69
C GLN A 63 -17.48 9.78 2.26
N GLN A 64 -16.58 10.71 1.92
CA GLN A 64 -15.92 10.72 0.62
C GLN A 64 -15.15 9.41 0.36
N LEU A 65 -14.51 8.86 1.40
CA LEU A 65 -13.81 7.58 1.31
C LEU A 65 -14.77 6.39 1.19
N GLU A 66 -15.92 6.41 1.86
CA GLU A 66 -16.98 5.40 1.64
C GLU A 66 -17.47 5.42 0.19
N ASP A 67 -17.74 6.61 -0.35
CA ASP A 67 -18.23 6.77 -1.73
C ASP A 67 -17.20 6.24 -2.75
N ILE A 68 -15.92 6.63 -2.60
CA ILE A 68 -14.83 6.14 -3.46
C ILE A 68 -14.64 4.63 -3.31
N PHE A 69 -14.76 4.10 -2.09
CA PHE A 69 -14.64 2.67 -1.85
C PHE A 69 -15.76 1.88 -2.53
N GLU A 70 -17.01 2.34 -2.45
CA GLU A 70 -18.14 1.68 -3.12
C GLU A 70 -18.01 1.71 -4.65
N ASP A 71 -17.41 2.75 -5.23
CA ASP A 71 -17.10 2.80 -6.67
C ASP A 71 -16.06 1.74 -7.09
N ILE A 72 -15.07 1.45 -6.24
CA ILE A 72 -13.97 0.51 -6.54
C ILE A 72 -14.34 -0.94 -6.19
N LYS A 73 -15.27 -1.13 -5.25
CA LYS A 73 -15.70 -2.44 -4.75
C LYS A 73 -16.11 -3.45 -5.83
N PRO A 74 -16.81 -3.09 -6.93
CA PRO A 74 -17.09 -4.04 -8.00
C PRO A 74 -15.84 -4.67 -8.60
N LEU A 75 -14.80 -3.88 -8.88
CA LEU A 75 -13.52 -4.38 -9.38
C LEU A 75 -12.83 -5.27 -8.34
N TYR A 76 -12.83 -4.86 -7.07
CA TYR A 76 -12.29 -5.68 -5.98
C TYR A 76 -12.97 -7.05 -5.89
N HIS A 77 -14.30 -7.11 -6.00
CA HIS A 77 -15.07 -8.35 -5.97
C HIS A 77 -14.73 -9.28 -7.15
N GLN A 78 -14.53 -8.74 -8.35
CA GLN A 78 -14.09 -9.53 -9.51
C GLN A 78 -12.69 -10.11 -9.29
N LEU A 79 -11.77 -9.30 -8.78
CA LEU A 79 -10.41 -9.73 -8.46
C LEU A 79 -10.39 -10.79 -7.35
N HIS A 80 -11.12 -10.57 -6.25
CA HIS A 80 -11.27 -11.54 -5.16
C HIS A 80 -11.81 -12.88 -5.64
N GLY A 81 -12.90 -12.86 -6.41
CA GLY A 81 -13.50 -14.07 -6.97
C GLY A 81 -12.52 -14.86 -7.84
N TYR A 82 -11.80 -14.16 -8.72
CA TYR A 82 -10.80 -14.77 -9.59
C TYR A 82 -9.65 -15.40 -8.77
N VAL A 83 -9.11 -14.67 -7.79
CA VAL A 83 -8.04 -15.16 -6.90
C VAL A 83 -8.50 -16.39 -6.13
N ARG A 84 -9.71 -16.36 -5.53
CA ARG A 84 -10.27 -17.52 -4.83
C ARG A 84 -10.44 -18.71 -5.76
N TYR A 85 -10.93 -18.50 -6.97
CA TYR A 85 -11.06 -19.54 -7.99
C TYR A 85 -9.70 -20.20 -8.29
N ARG A 86 -8.66 -19.40 -8.54
CA ARG A 86 -7.32 -19.90 -8.84
C ARG A 86 -6.67 -20.61 -7.65
N LEU A 87 -6.83 -20.08 -6.44
CA LEU A 87 -6.37 -20.75 -5.21
C LEU A 87 -7.10 -22.07 -4.98
N ASN A 88 -8.41 -22.15 -5.25
CA ASN A 88 -9.17 -23.39 -5.18
C ASN A 88 -8.67 -24.43 -6.21
N GLN A 89 -8.30 -24.01 -7.43
CA GLN A 89 -7.69 -24.92 -8.40
C GLN A 89 -6.32 -25.45 -7.93
N HIS A 90 -5.52 -24.63 -7.24
CA HIS A 90 -4.20 -25.01 -6.76
C HIS A 90 -4.24 -25.89 -5.49
N TYR A 91 -5.04 -25.50 -4.50
CA TYR A 91 -5.06 -26.13 -3.16
C TYR A 91 -6.22 -27.12 -2.95
N GLY A 92 -7.26 -27.08 -3.79
CA GLY A 92 -8.45 -27.92 -3.67
C GLY A 92 -9.54 -27.37 -2.75
N ASN A 93 -10.73 -27.99 -2.82
CA ASN A 93 -11.94 -27.55 -2.11
C ASN A 93 -11.85 -27.65 -0.59
N ASP A 94 -11.06 -28.60 -0.08
CA ASP A 94 -10.92 -28.82 1.37
C ASP A 94 -10.11 -27.71 2.05
N VAL A 95 -9.28 -27.00 1.27
CA VAL A 95 -8.44 -25.89 1.75
C VAL A 95 -9.09 -24.54 1.42
N VAL A 96 -9.63 -24.38 0.21
CA VAL A 96 -10.23 -23.12 -0.24
C VAL A 96 -11.65 -23.37 -0.71
N SER A 97 -12.64 -22.86 0.03
CA SER A 97 -14.04 -22.92 -0.38
C SER A 97 -14.28 -22.09 -1.65
N LYS A 98 -15.24 -22.52 -2.47
CA LYS A 98 -15.68 -21.76 -3.66
C LYS A 98 -16.58 -20.57 -3.32
N THR A 99 -17.18 -20.55 -2.13
CA THR A 99 -18.16 -19.53 -1.72
C THR A 99 -17.77 -18.80 -0.44
N GLY A 100 -16.87 -19.34 0.37
CA GLY A 100 -16.44 -18.70 1.61
C GLY A 100 -15.37 -17.61 1.42
N PRO A 101 -15.01 -16.89 2.50
CA PRO A 101 -13.85 -16.01 2.53
C PRO A 101 -12.55 -16.78 2.23
N ILE A 102 -11.53 -16.09 1.72
CA ILE A 102 -10.24 -16.71 1.41
C ILE A 102 -9.43 -16.89 2.72
N PRO A 103 -8.89 -18.08 3.01
CA PRO A 103 -7.98 -18.27 4.15
C PRO A 103 -6.70 -17.43 3.98
N MET A 104 -6.55 -16.40 4.81
CA MET A 104 -5.64 -15.28 4.56
C MET A 104 -4.15 -15.67 4.48
N HIS A 105 -3.75 -16.74 5.18
CA HIS A 105 -2.38 -17.27 5.16
C HIS A 105 -1.89 -17.74 3.77
N LEU A 106 -2.80 -17.96 2.82
CA LEU A 106 -2.49 -18.40 1.45
C LEU A 106 -2.21 -17.23 0.50
N LEU A 107 -2.35 -15.98 0.95
CA LEU A 107 -2.29 -14.79 0.11
C LEU A 107 -0.89 -14.14 0.08
N GLY A 108 0.16 -14.89 0.41
CA GLY A 108 1.54 -14.44 0.30
C GLY A 108 1.97 -13.36 1.31
N ASN A 109 1.05 -12.84 2.12
CA ASN A 109 1.30 -11.77 3.08
C ASN A 109 0.69 -12.09 4.45
N MET A 110 1.39 -11.72 5.54
CA MET A 110 0.98 -12.05 6.91
C MET A 110 -0.42 -11.50 7.26
N TRP A 111 -0.77 -10.34 6.70
CA TRP A 111 -2.02 -9.64 6.95
C TRP A 111 -2.99 -9.69 5.75
N ALA A 112 -2.59 -10.37 4.67
CA ALA A 112 -3.29 -10.36 3.38
C ALA A 112 -3.59 -8.94 2.85
N GLN A 113 -2.69 -7.98 3.12
CA GLN A 113 -2.86 -6.59 2.67
C GLN A 113 -2.59 -6.41 1.17
N GLN A 114 -1.71 -7.26 0.61
CA GLN A 114 -1.25 -7.27 -0.78
C GLN A 114 -0.94 -8.72 -1.13
N TRP A 115 -1.22 -9.12 -2.37
CA TRP A 115 -1.25 -10.53 -2.81
C TRP A 115 -0.30 -10.82 -3.98
N SER A 116 0.58 -9.89 -4.34
CA SER A 116 1.55 -10.06 -5.44
C SER A 116 2.51 -11.24 -5.25
N ASP A 117 2.85 -11.59 -4.00
CA ASP A 117 3.73 -12.72 -3.65
C ASP A 117 3.20 -14.11 -4.06
N ILE A 118 1.93 -14.21 -4.48
CA ILE A 118 1.33 -15.47 -5.01
C ILE A 118 1.02 -15.39 -6.50
N ALA A 119 1.40 -14.31 -7.19
CA ALA A 119 1.06 -14.09 -8.59
C ALA A 119 1.50 -15.25 -9.51
N ASP A 120 2.56 -15.99 -9.15
CA ASP A 120 3.05 -17.16 -9.87
C ASP A 120 2.02 -18.30 -9.98
N ILE A 121 1.13 -18.48 -8.99
CA ILE A 121 0.11 -19.54 -9.00
C ILE A 121 -1.27 -19.06 -9.49
N ILE A 122 -1.50 -17.74 -9.51
CA ILE A 122 -2.80 -17.15 -9.88
C ILE A 122 -2.78 -16.27 -11.14
N SER A 123 -1.64 -16.10 -11.80
CA SER A 123 -1.51 -15.22 -12.98
C SER A 123 -2.49 -15.60 -14.10
N PRO A 124 -3.18 -14.63 -14.73
CA PRO A 124 -4.10 -14.83 -15.84
C PRO A 124 -3.59 -15.76 -16.95
N PHE A 125 -2.36 -15.53 -17.39
CA PHE A 125 -1.70 -16.27 -18.46
C PHE A 125 -0.36 -16.82 -17.96
N PRO A 126 -0.33 -18.02 -17.34
CA PRO A 126 0.87 -18.56 -16.70
C PRO A 126 2.04 -18.83 -17.66
N GLU A 127 1.75 -19.08 -18.94
CA GLU A 127 2.74 -19.30 -20.00
C GLU A 127 3.33 -18.00 -20.56
N LYS A 128 2.78 -16.85 -20.14
CA LYS A 128 3.26 -15.52 -20.53
C LYS A 128 4.10 -14.92 -19.42
N PRO A 129 5.01 -13.98 -19.76
CA PRO A 129 5.87 -13.36 -18.77
C PRO A 129 5.07 -12.71 -17.63
N LEU A 130 5.58 -12.85 -16.42
CA LEU A 130 5.19 -12.11 -15.23
C LEU A 130 6.44 -11.37 -14.77
N ILE A 131 6.34 -10.06 -14.59
CA ILE A 131 7.52 -9.23 -14.28
C ILE A 131 7.92 -9.41 -12.81
N ASP A 132 9.03 -10.12 -12.61
CA ASP A 132 9.81 -10.10 -11.37
C ASP A 132 11.30 -9.95 -11.72
N VAL A 133 11.85 -8.77 -11.47
CA VAL A 133 13.25 -8.46 -11.78
C VAL A 133 14.22 -8.89 -10.68
N THR A 134 13.74 -9.50 -9.59
CA THR A 134 14.55 -9.88 -8.43
C THR A 134 15.77 -10.72 -8.81
N SER A 135 15.59 -11.75 -9.65
CA SER A 135 16.72 -12.62 -10.06
C SER A 135 17.75 -11.88 -10.90
N GLU A 136 17.31 -10.94 -11.74
CA GLU A 136 18.21 -10.18 -12.59
C GLU A 136 18.98 -9.13 -11.79
N MET A 137 18.33 -8.45 -10.83
CA MET A 137 19.02 -7.57 -9.86
C MET A 137 20.12 -8.31 -9.11
N VAL A 138 19.85 -9.52 -8.61
CA VAL A 138 20.84 -10.35 -7.92
C VAL A 138 21.99 -10.74 -8.85
N LYS A 139 21.68 -11.16 -10.08
CA LYS A 139 22.67 -11.56 -11.09
C LYS A 139 23.58 -10.40 -11.52
N GLN A 140 23.05 -9.19 -11.56
CA GLN A 140 23.81 -7.96 -11.85
C GLN A 140 24.58 -7.42 -10.63
N GLY A 141 24.49 -8.08 -9.47
CA GLY A 141 25.22 -7.68 -8.27
C GLY A 141 24.66 -6.43 -7.60
N TYR A 142 23.35 -6.21 -7.68
CA TYR A 142 22.70 -5.10 -6.96
C TYR A 142 22.96 -5.22 -5.46
N THR A 143 23.09 -4.06 -4.81
CA THR A 143 23.22 -3.91 -3.36
C THR A 143 22.15 -2.95 -2.85
N PRO A 144 21.83 -2.96 -1.55
CA PRO A 144 20.99 -1.94 -0.94
C PRO A 144 21.43 -0.52 -1.32
N LEU A 145 22.72 -0.21 -1.22
CA LEU A 145 23.27 1.09 -1.63
C LEU A 145 22.92 1.44 -3.08
N LYS A 146 23.15 0.51 -4.02
CA LYS A 146 22.83 0.72 -5.44
C LYS A 146 21.34 1.00 -5.67
N MET A 147 20.45 0.32 -4.93
CA MET A 147 19.01 0.57 -5.02
C MET A 147 18.65 2.00 -4.60
N PHE A 148 19.26 2.52 -3.53
CA PHE A 148 19.07 3.91 -3.09
C PHE A 148 19.68 4.92 -4.07
N GLU A 149 20.85 4.63 -4.64
CA GLU A 149 21.47 5.47 -5.68
C GLU A 149 20.58 5.58 -6.92
N MET A 150 19.91 4.51 -7.33
CA MET A 150 18.96 4.54 -8.44
C MET A 150 17.70 5.35 -8.10
N GLY A 151 17.22 5.29 -6.85
CA GLY A 151 16.13 6.15 -6.41
C GLY A 151 16.53 7.64 -6.42
N ASP A 152 17.72 7.99 -5.94
CA ASP A 152 18.29 9.35 -6.04
C ASP A 152 18.39 9.83 -7.49
N ASP A 153 18.85 8.94 -8.38
CA ASP A 153 18.91 9.20 -9.82
C ASP A 153 17.53 9.48 -10.42
N PHE A 154 16.50 8.69 -10.05
CA PHE A 154 15.13 8.93 -10.51
C PHE A 154 14.67 10.35 -10.14
N PHE A 155 14.77 10.74 -8.86
CA PHE A 155 14.37 12.08 -8.42
C PHE A 155 15.16 13.18 -9.13
N THR A 156 16.49 13.04 -9.21
CA THR A 156 17.33 14.06 -9.87
C THR A 156 17.11 14.15 -11.38
N SER A 157 16.74 13.05 -12.05
CA SER A 157 16.35 13.05 -13.48
C SER A 157 15.14 13.96 -13.74
N MET A 158 14.24 14.08 -12.76
CA MET A 158 13.08 14.97 -12.80
C MET A 158 13.40 16.39 -12.35
N ASN A 159 14.67 16.76 -12.22
CA ASN A 159 15.12 18.05 -11.69
C ASN A 159 14.65 18.33 -10.24
N LEU A 160 14.49 17.28 -9.44
CA LEU A 160 14.20 17.37 -8.01
C LEU A 160 15.50 17.32 -7.18
N THR A 161 15.41 17.67 -5.90
CA THR A 161 16.55 17.77 -4.98
C THR A 161 17.29 16.44 -4.84
N LYS A 162 18.61 16.45 -5.06
CA LYS A 162 19.49 15.31 -4.78
C LYS A 162 19.58 15.01 -3.28
N LEU A 163 19.73 13.74 -2.90
CA LEU A 163 19.99 13.33 -1.53
C LEU A 163 21.27 13.98 -0.96
N PRO A 164 21.21 14.59 0.24
CA PRO A 164 22.35 15.25 0.84
C PRO A 164 23.39 14.26 1.37
N LYS A 165 24.58 14.77 1.72
CA LYS A 165 25.69 13.94 2.22
C LYS A 165 25.32 13.23 3.53
N GLU A 166 24.61 13.93 4.41
CA GLU A 166 24.15 13.46 5.72
C GLU A 166 23.24 12.23 5.59
N PHE A 167 22.45 12.14 4.53
CA PHE A 167 21.61 10.97 4.25
C PHE A 167 22.47 9.72 4.11
N TRP A 168 23.51 9.76 3.27
CA TRP A 168 24.38 8.63 3.00
C TRP A 168 25.25 8.26 4.21
N GLU A 169 25.71 9.25 4.97
CA GLU A 169 26.59 9.02 6.12
C GLU A 169 25.86 8.44 7.34
N LYS A 170 24.56 8.71 7.48
CA LYS A 170 23.82 8.44 8.73
C LYS A 170 22.65 7.46 8.59
N SER A 171 22.22 7.13 7.36
CA SER A 171 21.12 6.18 7.15
C SER A 171 21.55 4.73 7.46
N ILE A 172 20.57 3.92 7.87
CA ILE A 172 20.74 2.47 8.06
C ILE A 172 20.01 1.78 6.91
N LEU A 173 20.75 1.44 5.86
CA LEU A 173 20.19 0.87 4.63
C LEU A 173 20.22 -0.68 4.61
N GLU A 174 20.83 -1.29 5.62
CA GLU A 174 20.94 -2.74 5.77
C GLU A 174 20.66 -3.16 7.22
N LYS A 175 20.20 -4.40 7.40
CA LYS A 175 20.00 -4.95 8.75
C LYS A 175 21.36 -5.11 9.46
N PRO A 176 21.55 -4.54 10.66
CA PRO A 176 22.76 -4.76 11.45
C PRO A 176 22.98 -6.25 11.75
N THR A 177 24.26 -6.66 11.79
CA THR A 177 24.69 -8.06 12.01
C THR A 177 25.21 -8.31 13.42
N ASP A 178 25.15 -7.32 14.30
CA ASP A 178 25.64 -7.33 15.69
C ASP A 178 24.69 -8.01 16.68
N GLY A 179 23.54 -8.50 16.22
CA GLY A 179 22.55 -9.20 17.04
C GLY A 179 21.69 -8.29 17.92
N ARG A 180 21.73 -6.96 17.73
CA ARG A 180 20.89 -6.03 18.47
C ARG A 180 19.43 -6.08 18.03
N ASP A 181 18.53 -5.72 18.95
CA ASP A 181 17.14 -5.47 18.63
C ASP A 181 16.98 -4.11 17.93
N LEU A 182 16.18 -4.06 16.86
CA LEU A 182 15.78 -2.83 16.17
C LEU A 182 14.43 -2.98 15.47
N ILE A 183 13.77 -1.86 15.23
CA ILE A 183 12.57 -1.82 14.37
C ILE A 183 13.01 -1.89 12.91
N CYS A 184 12.82 -3.05 12.27
CA CYS A 184 13.14 -3.24 10.84
C CYS A 184 12.08 -2.71 9.88
N HIS A 185 10.88 -2.35 10.36
CA HIS A 185 9.89 -1.67 9.52
C HIS A 185 10.54 -0.41 8.93
N ALA A 186 10.42 -0.23 7.61
CA ALA A 186 11.01 0.89 6.90
C ALA A 186 10.43 2.21 7.45
N SER A 187 11.25 3.25 7.39
CA SER A 187 10.90 4.57 7.93
C SER A 187 11.91 5.61 7.45
N ALA A 188 11.40 6.76 7.02
CA ALA A 188 12.14 7.97 6.73
C ALA A 188 12.01 8.97 7.90
N TRP A 189 13.05 9.76 8.12
CA TRP A 189 13.18 10.65 9.28
C TRP A 189 13.63 12.05 8.86
N ASP A 190 12.85 13.07 9.20
CA ASP A 190 13.24 14.48 9.20
C ASP A 190 13.78 14.84 10.59
N PHE A 191 15.00 15.38 10.67
CA PHE A 191 15.59 15.86 11.94
C PHE A 191 15.30 17.33 12.22
N TYR A 192 14.47 17.98 11.39
CA TYR A 192 14.08 19.38 11.49
C TYR A 192 15.25 20.38 11.37
N LEU A 193 16.39 19.91 10.86
CA LEU A 193 17.53 20.73 10.48
C LEU A 193 17.53 20.94 8.96
N VAL A 194 18.60 21.55 8.45
CA VAL A 194 18.87 21.60 7.01
C VAL A 194 19.59 20.32 6.62
N ASP A 195 19.07 19.62 5.63
CA ASP A 195 19.66 18.44 4.98
C ASP A 195 19.94 17.20 5.88
N ASP A 196 19.66 17.23 7.18
CA ASP A 196 19.72 16.04 8.06
C ASP A 196 18.42 15.23 7.94
N VAL A 197 18.38 14.38 6.92
CA VAL A 197 17.28 13.45 6.61
C VAL A 197 17.84 12.04 6.48
N ARG A 198 17.11 11.02 6.94
CA ARG A 198 17.65 9.63 7.02
C ARG A 198 16.59 8.58 6.73
N ILE A 199 17.03 7.43 6.23
CA ILE A 199 16.21 6.21 6.15
C ILE A 199 16.77 5.14 7.08
N LYS A 200 15.86 4.36 7.67
CA LYS A 200 16.16 3.10 8.35
C LYS A 200 15.32 1.99 7.73
N GLN A 201 15.94 1.21 6.84
CA GLN A 201 15.32 0.09 6.14
C GLN A 201 16.23 -1.15 6.20
N CYS A 202 15.67 -2.30 6.58
CA CYS A 202 16.36 -3.59 6.55
C CYS A 202 16.30 -4.18 5.13
N THR A 203 16.89 -3.47 4.16
CA THR A 203 16.73 -3.69 2.72
C THR A 203 17.25 -5.05 2.28
N ARG A 204 16.53 -5.69 1.37
CA ARG A 204 16.95 -6.90 0.64
C ARG A 204 16.88 -6.63 -0.85
N VAL A 205 17.67 -7.34 -1.64
CA VAL A 205 17.70 -7.18 -3.10
C VAL A 205 16.54 -7.95 -3.72
N THR A 206 15.37 -7.31 -3.78
CA THR A 206 14.15 -7.82 -4.44
C THR A 206 13.38 -6.68 -5.09
N GLN A 207 12.52 -6.99 -6.07
CA GLN A 207 11.66 -6.00 -6.74
C GLN A 207 10.77 -5.24 -5.74
N ASP A 208 10.08 -5.94 -4.84
CA ASP A 208 9.26 -5.33 -3.77
C ASP A 208 10.06 -4.33 -2.90
N GLN A 209 11.29 -4.70 -2.51
CA GLN A 209 12.13 -3.82 -1.72
C GLN A 209 12.64 -2.63 -2.53
N PHE A 210 12.75 -2.76 -3.85
CA PHE A 210 13.08 -1.66 -4.73
C PHE A 210 11.95 -0.63 -4.80
N PHE A 211 10.70 -1.06 -4.78
CA PHE A 211 9.55 -0.16 -4.63
C PHE A 211 9.53 0.47 -3.23
N THR A 212 9.82 -0.30 -2.17
CA THR A 212 9.94 0.24 -0.81
C THR A 212 11.02 1.34 -0.72
N VAL A 213 12.15 1.16 -1.40
CA VAL A 213 13.19 2.22 -1.48
C VAL A 213 12.62 3.51 -2.07
N HIS A 214 11.86 3.45 -3.16
CA HIS A 214 11.23 4.63 -3.77
C HIS A 214 10.15 5.25 -2.89
N HIS A 215 9.35 4.43 -2.21
CA HIS A 215 8.37 4.87 -1.22
C HIS A 215 9.03 5.75 -0.14
N GLU A 216 10.07 5.22 0.52
CA GLU A 216 10.78 5.92 1.59
C GLU A 216 11.54 7.15 1.08
N LEU A 217 12.11 7.09 -0.12
CA LEU A 217 12.75 8.25 -0.75
C LEU A 217 11.74 9.34 -1.12
N GLY A 218 10.48 9.00 -1.39
CA GLY A 218 9.39 9.97 -1.54
C GLY A 218 9.17 10.81 -0.29
N HIS A 219 9.24 10.19 0.89
CA HIS A 219 9.21 10.92 2.16
C HIS A 219 10.42 11.86 2.31
N ILE A 220 11.63 11.36 2.03
CA ILE A 220 12.85 12.18 2.07
C ILE A 220 12.75 13.36 1.12
N GLN A 221 12.22 13.14 -0.08
CA GLN A 221 12.03 14.21 -1.05
C GLN A 221 11.07 15.27 -0.53
N TYR A 222 9.97 14.88 0.11
CA TYR A 222 9.05 15.82 0.72
C TYR A 222 9.75 16.65 1.82
N PHE A 223 10.54 16.00 2.69
CA PHE A 223 11.34 16.67 3.73
C PHE A 223 12.24 17.75 3.15
N LEU A 224 13.00 17.41 2.11
CA LEU A 224 13.93 18.32 1.45
C LEU A 224 13.22 19.47 0.73
N GLN A 225 12.01 19.25 0.23
CA GLN A 225 11.23 20.28 -0.48
C GLN A 225 10.67 21.33 0.46
N TYR A 226 10.13 20.94 1.63
CA TYR A 226 9.52 21.89 2.56
C TYR A 226 10.45 22.36 3.69
N GLN A 227 11.71 21.91 3.78
CA GLN A 227 12.57 22.21 4.94
C GLN A 227 12.80 23.72 5.21
N HIS A 228 12.56 24.55 4.20
CA HIS A 228 12.62 26.01 4.27
C HIS A 228 11.37 26.66 4.90
N GLN A 229 10.27 25.91 5.05
CA GLN A 229 9.04 26.36 5.68
C GLN A 229 9.22 26.50 7.21
N PRO A 230 8.40 27.35 7.88
CA PRO A 230 8.29 27.34 9.34
C PRO A 230 8.00 25.94 9.87
N PHE A 231 8.50 25.63 11.08
CA PHE A 231 8.39 24.29 11.69
C PHE A 231 6.99 23.68 11.61
N VAL A 232 5.95 24.46 11.91
CA VAL A 232 4.53 24.00 11.89
C VAL A 232 4.03 23.59 10.51
N TYR A 233 4.71 24.02 9.44
CA TYR A 233 4.38 23.69 8.05
C TYR A 233 5.30 22.60 7.46
N ARG A 234 6.25 22.07 8.24
CA ARG A 234 7.15 20.98 7.83
C ARG A 234 6.50 19.62 8.03
N SER A 235 5.39 19.42 7.34
CA SER A 235 4.63 18.17 7.23
C SER A 235 3.99 18.09 5.84
N GLY A 236 3.42 16.94 5.49
CA GLY A 236 2.63 16.79 4.26
C GLY A 236 1.36 17.64 4.30
N ALA A 237 0.82 17.99 3.14
CA ALA A 237 -0.41 18.77 3.04
C ALA A 237 -1.59 18.08 3.76
N ASN A 238 -1.61 16.75 3.74
CA ASN A 238 -2.24 15.88 4.74
C ASN A 238 -1.41 14.58 4.81
N PRO A 239 -1.70 13.63 5.73
CA PRO A 239 -0.92 12.40 5.87
C PRO A 239 -0.83 11.56 4.59
N GLY A 240 -1.90 11.50 3.79
CA GLY A 240 -1.93 10.70 2.56
C GLY A 240 -1.05 11.24 1.43
N PHE A 241 -0.83 12.56 1.37
CA PHE A 241 0.11 13.14 0.41
C PHE A 241 1.54 12.64 0.68
N HIS A 242 1.91 12.51 1.95
CA HIS A 242 3.25 12.07 2.35
C HIS A 242 3.54 10.64 1.87
N GLU A 243 2.55 9.76 1.98
CA GLU A 243 2.60 8.35 1.57
C GLU A 243 2.48 8.14 0.06
N ALA A 244 2.01 9.15 -0.69
CA ALA A 244 1.75 9.02 -2.13
C ALA A 244 2.98 9.31 -3.00
N VAL A 245 3.89 10.19 -2.56
CA VAL A 245 5.00 10.71 -3.40
C VAL A 245 5.85 9.59 -3.98
N GLY A 246 6.41 8.74 -3.12
CA GLY A 246 7.29 7.65 -3.55
C GLY A 246 6.57 6.54 -4.29
N ASP A 247 5.27 6.38 -4.01
CA ASP A 247 4.41 5.42 -4.70
C ASP A 247 4.12 5.81 -6.15
N VAL A 248 4.03 7.12 -6.46
CA VAL A 248 3.91 7.60 -7.86
C VAL A 248 5.14 7.22 -8.69
N LEU A 249 6.33 7.34 -8.10
CA LEU A 249 7.56 6.92 -8.77
C LEU A 249 7.59 5.40 -8.89
N SER A 250 7.20 4.68 -7.84
CA SER A 250 7.13 3.21 -7.87
C SER A 250 6.19 2.69 -8.97
N LEU A 251 5.09 3.40 -9.28
CA LEU A 251 4.24 3.08 -10.44
C LEU A 251 5.02 3.14 -11.76
N SER A 252 5.83 4.19 -11.98
CA SER A 252 6.72 4.29 -13.16
C SER A 252 7.77 3.18 -13.18
N VAL A 253 8.44 2.97 -12.04
CA VAL A 253 9.52 1.98 -11.88
C VAL A 253 9.00 0.56 -12.10
N SER A 254 7.74 0.28 -11.78
CA SER A 254 7.12 -1.02 -11.98
C SER A 254 6.79 -1.34 -13.45
N THR A 255 6.84 -0.35 -14.34
CA THR A 255 6.45 -0.56 -15.74
C THR A 255 7.48 -1.41 -16.49
N PRO A 256 7.04 -2.28 -17.41
CA PRO A 256 7.96 -2.97 -18.31
C PRO A 256 8.89 -1.99 -19.06
N LYS A 257 8.37 -0.81 -19.42
CA LYS A 257 9.15 0.26 -20.06
C LYS A 257 10.36 0.69 -19.24
N HIS A 258 10.18 1.01 -17.96
CA HIS A 258 11.28 1.46 -17.11
C HIS A 258 12.25 0.30 -16.77
N LEU A 259 11.72 -0.87 -16.43
CA LEU A 259 12.54 -2.04 -16.07
C LEU A 259 13.38 -2.58 -17.25
N ALA A 260 12.91 -2.37 -18.48
CA ALA A 260 13.69 -2.62 -19.69
C ALA A 260 14.94 -1.72 -19.77
N LEU A 261 14.77 -0.44 -19.44
CA LEU A 261 15.82 0.58 -19.52
C LEU A 261 16.85 0.40 -18.40
N GLU A 262 16.40 0.31 -17.16
CA GLU A 262 17.28 0.43 -15.99
C GLU A 262 17.85 -0.91 -15.50
N VAL A 263 17.05 -1.99 -15.56
CA VAL A 263 17.47 -3.31 -15.06
C VAL A 263 17.90 -4.22 -16.21
N ASN A 264 17.83 -3.75 -17.46
CA ASN A 264 18.13 -4.53 -18.67
C ASN A 264 17.42 -5.90 -18.71
N SER A 265 16.31 -6.02 -17.97
CA SER A 265 15.66 -7.30 -17.63
C SER A 265 14.53 -7.65 -18.60
N ALA A 266 14.12 -6.69 -19.42
CA ALA A 266 13.00 -6.84 -20.35
C ALA A 266 13.42 -6.93 -21.83
N GLN A 267 14.70 -7.20 -22.14
CA GLN A 267 15.16 -7.28 -23.55
C GLN A 267 14.41 -8.36 -24.37
N ASP A 268 13.95 -9.43 -23.72
CA ASP A 268 13.13 -10.50 -24.34
C ASP A 268 11.64 -10.41 -23.97
N TYR A 269 11.21 -9.34 -23.29
CA TYR A 269 9.81 -9.18 -22.86
C TYR A 269 8.94 -8.73 -24.04
N VAL A 270 8.05 -9.61 -24.49
CA VAL A 270 7.03 -9.28 -25.49
C VAL A 270 5.81 -8.71 -24.76
N HIS A 271 5.59 -7.40 -24.91
CA HIS A 271 4.43 -6.72 -24.36
C HIS A 271 3.19 -6.89 -25.26
N ASP A 272 2.66 -8.11 -25.30
CA ASP A 272 1.37 -8.39 -25.92
C ASP A 272 0.20 -8.20 -24.93
N GLU A 273 -1.04 -8.39 -25.41
CA GLU A 273 -2.25 -8.19 -24.59
C GLU A 273 -2.28 -9.10 -23.37
N GLU A 274 -1.83 -10.35 -23.49
CA GLU A 274 -1.82 -11.31 -22.37
C GLU A 274 -0.79 -10.91 -21.32
N ALA A 275 0.42 -10.51 -21.73
CA ALA A 275 1.45 -9.99 -20.84
C ALA A 275 1.01 -8.69 -20.16
N ARG A 276 0.31 -7.80 -20.88
CA ARG A 276 -0.27 -6.58 -20.31
C ARG A 276 -1.32 -6.91 -19.24
N ILE A 277 -2.18 -7.89 -19.47
CA ILE A 277 -3.16 -8.33 -18.45
C ILE A 277 -2.44 -8.93 -17.23
N ASN A 278 -1.40 -9.74 -17.41
CA ASN A 278 -0.58 -10.24 -16.29
C ASN A 278 0.00 -9.08 -15.47
N GLN A 279 0.52 -8.03 -16.13
CA GLN A 279 1.08 -6.86 -15.45
C GLN A 279 0.01 -6.07 -14.69
N LEU A 280 -1.11 -5.73 -15.33
CA LEU A 280 -2.22 -5.03 -14.69
C LEU A 280 -2.76 -5.83 -13.50
N PHE A 281 -2.89 -7.14 -13.64
CA PHE A 281 -3.32 -8.03 -12.57
C PHE A 281 -2.34 -8.01 -11.40
N LEU A 282 -1.03 -8.11 -11.67
CA LEU A 282 0.01 -8.01 -10.64
C LEU A 282 -0.09 -6.67 -9.89
N THR A 283 -0.20 -5.55 -10.60
CA THR A 283 -0.37 -4.22 -9.98
C THR A 283 -1.67 -4.13 -9.18
N ALA A 284 -2.75 -4.79 -9.62
CA ALA A 284 -4.02 -4.81 -8.88
C ALA A 284 -3.94 -5.64 -7.58
N LEU A 285 -3.15 -6.72 -7.57
CA LEU A 285 -2.85 -7.50 -6.36
C LEU A 285 -2.04 -6.70 -5.32
N ASP A 286 -1.46 -5.56 -5.69
CA ASP A 286 -0.84 -4.64 -4.73
C ASP A 286 -1.73 -3.44 -4.42
N LYS A 287 -2.39 -2.86 -5.43
CA LYS A 287 -3.06 -1.55 -5.30
C LYS A 287 -4.55 -1.67 -5.01
N ILE A 288 -5.29 -2.53 -5.72
CA ILE A 288 -6.75 -2.66 -5.53
C ILE A 288 -7.07 -3.45 -4.27
N VAL A 289 -6.36 -4.54 -4.00
CA VAL A 289 -6.65 -5.39 -2.83
C VAL A 289 -6.32 -4.72 -1.50
N PHE A 290 -5.42 -3.73 -1.53
CA PHE A 290 -4.98 -3.01 -0.35
C PHE A 290 -6.02 -2.01 0.15
N LEU A 291 -6.86 -1.44 -0.71
CA LEU A 291 -7.87 -0.44 -0.34
C LEU A 291 -8.82 -0.92 0.77
N PRO A 292 -9.52 -2.07 0.65
CA PRO A 292 -10.37 -2.57 1.75
C PRO A 292 -9.56 -2.93 2.99
N PHE A 293 -8.32 -3.41 2.84
CA PHE A 293 -7.45 -3.67 3.99
C PHE A 293 -7.19 -2.38 4.77
N ALA A 294 -6.70 -1.34 4.09
CA ALA A 294 -6.36 -0.06 4.70
C ALA A 294 -7.57 0.58 5.38
N PHE A 295 -8.73 0.53 4.72
CA PHE A 295 -9.96 1.11 5.28
C PHE A 295 -10.36 0.43 6.59
N THR A 296 -10.29 -0.90 6.66
CA THR A 296 -10.67 -1.62 7.88
C THR A 296 -9.76 -1.38 9.07
N MET A 297 -8.48 -1.03 8.87
CA MET A 297 -7.55 -0.76 9.97
C MET A 297 -8.05 0.41 10.82
N ASP A 298 -8.44 1.50 10.16
CA ASP A 298 -8.92 2.69 10.87
C ASP A 298 -10.39 2.65 11.19
N LYS A 299 -11.25 2.03 10.36
CA LYS A 299 -12.63 1.74 10.79
C LYS A 299 -12.68 0.95 12.09
N TYR A 300 -11.79 -0.03 12.25
CA TYR A 300 -11.67 -0.79 13.49
C TYR A 300 -11.24 0.10 14.65
N ARG A 301 -10.13 0.84 14.50
CA ARG A 301 -9.60 1.69 15.58
C ARG A 301 -10.55 2.82 15.95
N TRP A 302 -11.22 3.44 14.98
CA TRP A 302 -12.23 4.45 15.22
C TRP A 302 -13.39 3.92 16.05
N ALA A 303 -13.91 2.73 15.71
CA ALA A 303 -14.98 2.11 16.50
C ALA A 303 -14.54 1.86 17.96
N LEU A 304 -13.27 1.51 18.19
CA LEU A 304 -12.73 1.39 19.55
C LEU A 304 -12.58 2.75 20.24
N PHE A 305 -12.04 3.76 19.56
CA PHE A 305 -11.86 5.11 20.12
C PHE A 305 -13.19 5.76 20.48
N ARG A 306 -14.21 5.59 19.62
CA ARG A 306 -15.58 6.10 19.78
C ARG A 306 -16.38 5.29 20.82
N GLY A 307 -15.85 4.15 21.31
CA GLY A 307 -16.52 3.31 22.29
C GLY A 307 -17.72 2.55 21.74
N GLU A 308 -17.75 2.30 20.43
CA GLU A 308 -18.84 1.63 19.71
C GLU A 308 -18.81 0.10 19.86
N VAL A 309 -17.68 -0.45 20.31
CA VAL A 309 -17.48 -1.90 20.50
C VAL A 309 -17.09 -2.18 21.95
N ASP A 310 -17.84 -3.05 22.61
CA ASP A 310 -17.51 -3.49 23.96
C ASP A 310 -16.20 -4.30 24.00
N LYS A 311 -15.41 -4.15 25.06
CA LYS A 311 -14.12 -4.84 25.24
C LYS A 311 -14.20 -6.37 25.08
N SER A 312 -15.37 -6.95 25.36
CA SER A 312 -15.63 -8.39 25.19
C SER A 312 -15.81 -8.84 23.75
N GLU A 313 -15.90 -7.92 22.77
CA GLU A 313 -16.14 -8.21 21.34
C GLU A 313 -15.03 -7.69 20.43
N TRP A 314 -13.95 -7.15 21.00
CA TRP A 314 -12.89 -6.45 20.25
C TRP A 314 -12.20 -7.32 19.20
N ASN A 315 -12.00 -8.62 19.44
CA ASN A 315 -11.28 -9.46 18.48
C ASN A 315 -12.18 -9.88 17.32
N CYS A 316 -13.42 -10.28 17.59
CA CYS A 316 -14.35 -10.63 16.53
C CYS A 316 -14.84 -9.40 15.76
N ALA A 317 -14.94 -8.22 16.36
CA ALA A 317 -15.18 -6.98 15.63
C ALA A 317 -14.09 -6.70 14.57
N PHE A 318 -12.82 -6.95 14.91
CA PHE A 318 -11.71 -6.86 13.96
C PHE A 318 -11.93 -7.82 12.78
N TRP A 319 -12.13 -9.11 13.06
CA TRP A 319 -12.31 -10.11 12.01
C TRP A 319 -13.58 -9.91 11.17
N ASN A 320 -14.68 -9.45 11.77
CA ASN A 320 -15.91 -9.10 11.06
C ASN A 320 -15.68 -7.97 10.05
N LEU A 321 -14.87 -6.95 10.39
CA LEU A 321 -14.51 -5.90 9.44
C LEU A 321 -13.62 -6.45 8.30
N ARG A 322 -12.63 -7.29 8.63
CA ARG A 322 -11.76 -7.93 7.63
C ARG A 322 -12.55 -8.79 6.65
N GLU A 323 -13.51 -9.57 7.16
CA GLU A 323 -14.43 -10.36 6.35
C GLU A 323 -15.33 -9.45 5.49
N LYS A 324 -16.02 -8.48 6.10
CA LYS A 324 -17.01 -7.63 5.41
C LYS A 324 -16.40 -6.87 4.22
N TYR A 325 -15.20 -6.32 4.38
CA TYR A 325 -14.58 -5.47 3.35
C TYR A 325 -13.59 -6.21 2.46
N SER A 326 -12.90 -7.24 2.97
CA SER A 326 -11.87 -7.96 2.19
C SER A 326 -12.20 -9.43 1.89
N GLY A 327 -13.27 -9.99 2.43
CA GLY A 327 -13.60 -11.39 2.16
C GLY A 327 -12.47 -12.37 2.48
N ILE A 328 -11.71 -12.08 3.53
CA ILE A 328 -10.61 -12.93 4.02
C ILE A 328 -10.88 -13.34 5.46
N GLU A 329 -10.35 -14.51 5.84
CA GLU A 329 -10.53 -15.05 7.18
C GLU A 329 -9.25 -15.69 7.74
N PRO A 330 -9.12 -15.80 9.09
CA PRO A 330 -8.04 -16.54 9.73
C PRO A 330 -7.92 -18.00 9.27
N PRO A 331 -6.72 -18.60 9.26
CA PRO A 331 -6.52 -20.01 8.91
C PRO A 331 -6.98 -21.00 10.00
N ALA A 332 -7.39 -20.51 11.16
CA ALA A 332 -7.92 -21.29 12.27
C ALA A 332 -8.93 -20.45 13.04
N VAL A 333 -9.84 -21.11 13.76
CA VAL A 333 -10.83 -20.43 14.61
C VAL A 333 -10.12 -19.57 15.65
N ARG A 334 -10.51 -18.30 15.72
CA ARG A 334 -10.10 -17.31 16.71
C ARG A 334 -11.25 -17.06 17.69
N THR A 335 -10.93 -16.53 18.85
CA THR A 335 -11.89 -16.24 19.91
C THR A 335 -11.57 -14.91 20.57
N GLU A 336 -12.39 -14.48 21.51
CA GLU A 336 -12.10 -13.32 22.37
C GLU A 336 -10.99 -13.59 23.41
N LYS A 337 -10.41 -14.80 23.46
CA LYS A 337 -9.15 -15.03 24.19
C LYS A 337 -7.94 -14.56 23.40
N ASP A 338 -8.08 -14.47 22.08
CA ASP A 338 -7.08 -13.91 21.18
C ASP A 338 -7.28 -12.39 21.07
N PHE A 339 -6.25 -11.67 20.62
CA PHE A 339 -6.37 -10.24 20.29
C PHE A 339 -5.44 -9.91 19.13
N ASP A 340 -5.97 -9.96 17.92
CA ASP A 340 -5.18 -10.12 16.70
C ASP A 340 -4.81 -8.78 16.02
N ALA A 341 -5.55 -7.69 16.28
CA ALA A 341 -5.29 -6.40 15.63
C ALA A 341 -3.85 -5.87 15.83
N PRO A 342 -3.23 -5.94 17.03
CA PRO A 342 -1.85 -5.46 17.23
C PRO A 342 -0.78 -6.29 16.53
N ALA A 343 -1.12 -7.44 15.95
CA ALA A 343 -0.19 -8.18 15.09
C ALA A 343 0.21 -7.36 13.85
N LYS A 344 -0.54 -6.32 13.48
CA LYS A 344 -0.14 -5.32 12.50
C LYS A 344 0.72 -4.24 13.15
N TYR A 345 1.89 -3.96 12.56
CA TYR A 345 2.86 -2.98 13.07
C TYR A 345 2.22 -1.63 13.44
N HIS A 346 1.48 -1.01 12.51
CA HIS A 346 0.87 0.31 12.69
C HIS A 346 -0.15 0.37 13.84
N VAL A 347 -0.82 -0.76 14.15
CA VAL A 347 -1.72 -0.85 15.31
C VAL A 347 -0.91 -0.89 16.60
N SER A 348 0.17 -1.66 16.64
CA SER A 348 1.09 -1.70 17.80
C SER A 348 1.90 -0.40 17.99
N ALA A 349 2.17 0.32 16.91
CA ALA A 349 3.03 1.51 16.89
C ALA A 349 2.24 2.83 16.95
N ASP A 350 0.91 2.79 17.07
CA ASP A 350 0.04 3.98 17.08
C ASP A 350 0.24 4.89 15.85
N VAL A 351 0.40 4.28 14.67
CA VAL A 351 0.49 5.00 13.40
C VAL A 351 -0.87 4.91 12.72
N GLU A 352 -1.51 6.06 12.49
CA GLU A 352 -2.76 6.18 11.72
C GLU A 352 -2.62 5.51 10.34
N TYR A 353 -3.69 4.90 9.80
CA TYR A 353 -3.61 4.05 8.60
C TYR A 353 -4.42 4.58 7.41
N LEU A 354 -5.37 5.49 7.62
CA LEU A 354 -6.13 6.11 6.54
C LEU A 354 -5.21 6.83 5.55
N ARG A 355 -4.05 7.32 5.99
CA ARG A 355 -3.00 7.87 5.12
C ARG A 355 -2.69 6.97 3.93
N TYR A 356 -2.69 5.64 4.12
CA TYR A 356 -2.39 4.70 3.06
C TYR A 356 -3.59 4.50 2.11
N LEU A 357 -4.82 4.53 2.63
CA LEU A 357 -6.02 4.49 1.78
C LEU A 357 -6.07 5.74 0.88
N VAL A 358 -5.88 6.91 1.47
CA VAL A 358 -5.83 8.18 0.74
C VAL A 358 -4.70 8.16 -0.29
N SER A 359 -3.49 7.76 0.12
CA SER A 359 -2.35 7.63 -0.81
C SER A 359 -2.66 6.74 -1.99
N PHE A 360 -3.26 5.57 -1.78
CA PHE A 360 -3.58 4.62 -2.86
C PHE A 360 -4.65 5.14 -3.82
N ILE A 361 -5.41 6.17 -3.46
CA ILE A 361 -6.33 6.88 -4.35
C ILE A 361 -5.58 8.00 -5.08
N ILE A 362 -4.99 8.94 -4.34
CA ILE A 362 -4.42 10.16 -4.92
C ILE A 362 -3.12 9.92 -5.69
N GLN A 363 -2.37 8.85 -5.39
CA GLN A 363 -1.18 8.50 -6.17
C GLN A 363 -1.53 8.27 -7.65
N PHE A 364 -2.72 7.77 -7.97
CA PHE A 364 -3.16 7.64 -9.36
C PHE A 364 -3.57 8.97 -9.98
N GLN A 365 -4.12 9.92 -9.21
CA GLN A 365 -4.37 11.29 -9.70
C GLN A 365 -3.06 12.00 -10.03
N PHE A 366 -2.07 11.87 -9.13
CA PHE A 366 -0.73 12.41 -9.34
C PHE A 366 -0.05 11.74 -10.53
N TYR A 367 -0.03 10.41 -10.58
CA TYR A 367 0.60 9.65 -11.64
C TYR A 367 0.00 9.96 -13.01
N LYS A 368 -1.34 9.91 -13.15
CA LYS A 368 -2.02 10.31 -14.40
C LYS A 368 -1.60 11.71 -14.85
N SER A 369 -1.60 12.66 -13.92
CA SER A 369 -1.27 14.06 -14.23
C SER A 369 0.21 14.24 -14.58
N ALA A 370 1.12 13.54 -13.89
CA ALA A 370 2.55 13.51 -14.19
C ALA A 370 2.83 12.87 -15.56
N CYS A 371 2.16 11.76 -15.88
CA CYS A 371 2.26 11.10 -17.18
C CYS A 371 1.81 12.00 -18.33
N ILE A 372 0.72 12.77 -18.15
CA ILE A 372 0.27 13.74 -19.16
C ILE A 372 1.31 14.84 -19.34
N LYS A 373 1.85 15.40 -18.24
CA LYS A 373 2.90 16.44 -18.28
C LYS A 373 4.19 15.93 -18.94
N ALA A 374 4.54 14.67 -18.72
CA ALA A 374 5.69 14.00 -19.34
C ALA A 374 5.46 13.60 -20.82
N GLY A 375 4.24 13.80 -21.35
CA GLY A 375 3.89 13.34 -22.70
C GLY A 375 3.90 11.81 -22.84
N GLN A 376 3.62 11.09 -21.75
CA GLN A 376 3.67 9.63 -21.65
C GLN A 376 2.29 8.97 -21.62
N TYR A 377 1.23 9.76 -21.46
CA TYR A 377 -0.14 9.28 -21.43
C TYR A 377 -1.06 10.14 -22.29
N ASP A 378 -1.84 9.50 -23.16
CA ASP A 378 -2.97 10.09 -23.87
C ASP A 378 -4.09 9.05 -23.98
N PRO A 379 -5.29 9.29 -23.39
CA PRO A 379 -6.39 8.33 -23.41
C PRO A 379 -6.87 7.96 -24.83
N ASN A 380 -6.57 8.79 -25.83
CA ASN A 380 -6.95 8.53 -27.23
C ASN A 380 -5.84 7.83 -28.02
N ASN A 381 -4.69 7.56 -27.40
CA ASN A 381 -3.56 6.92 -28.06
C ASN A 381 -3.23 5.57 -27.39
N PRO A 382 -3.57 4.44 -28.03
CA PRO A 382 -3.29 3.11 -27.47
C PRO A 382 -1.79 2.81 -27.29
N GLN A 383 -0.89 3.56 -27.92
CA GLN A 383 0.56 3.42 -27.76
C GLN A 383 1.10 4.16 -26.51
N MET A 384 0.26 4.98 -25.87
CA MET A 384 0.58 5.69 -24.63
C MET A 384 -0.42 5.33 -23.53
N PRO A 385 -0.52 4.04 -23.13
CA PRO A 385 -1.41 3.63 -22.05
C PRO A 385 -0.85 4.05 -20.68
N LEU A 386 -1.75 4.34 -19.73
CA LEU A 386 -1.35 4.79 -18.39
C LEU A 386 -0.53 3.73 -17.64
N ASP A 387 -0.83 2.44 -17.83
CA ASP A 387 -0.15 1.31 -17.19
C ASP A 387 1.27 1.04 -17.69
N ASN A 388 1.74 1.77 -18.70
CA ASN A 388 3.11 1.67 -19.21
C ASN A 388 3.82 3.05 -19.30
N CYS A 389 3.32 4.03 -18.54
CA CYS A 389 3.92 5.36 -18.45
C CYS A 389 5.21 5.34 -17.60
N ASP A 390 6.26 6.02 -18.08
CA ASP A 390 7.48 6.23 -17.30
C ASP A 390 7.80 7.74 -17.25
N ILE A 391 7.74 8.33 -16.06
CA ILE A 391 7.99 9.77 -15.85
C ILE A 391 9.48 10.09 -15.61
N TYR A 392 10.37 9.08 -15.64
CA TYR A 392 11.82 9.29 -15.53
C TYR A 392 12.32 10.33 -16.54
N GLY A 393 13.15 11.27 -16.08
CA GLY A 393 13.69 12.34 -16.91
C GLY A 393 12.73 13.50 -17.25
N SER A 394 11.47 13.47 -16.79
CA SER A 394 10.52 14.56 -17.06
C SER A 394 10.67 15.70 -16.05
N VAL A 395 11.27 16.79 -16.51
CA VAL A 395 11.38 18.04 -15.74
C VAL A 395 10.01 18.66 -15.50
N GLU A 396 9.09 18.59 -16.47
CA GLU A 396 7.73 19.13 -16.35
C GLU A 396 6.90 18.41 -15.27
N ALA A 397 7.06 17.09 -15.13
CA ALA A 397 6.48 16.33 -14.03
C ALA A 397 7.13 16.74 -12.70
N GLY A 398 8.46 16.85 -12.66
CA GLY A 398 9.19 17.30 -11.48
C GLY A 398 8.81 18.71 -11.00
N GLU A 399 8.55 19.65 -11.91
CA GLU A 399 8.06 20.99 -11.57
C GLU A 399 6.70 20.95 -10.86
N ALA A 400 5.80 20.04 -11.24
CA ALA A 400 4.52 19.85 -10.57
C ALA A 400 4.73 19.32 -9.14
N PHE A 401 5.61 18.33 -8.97
CA PHE A 401 6.01 17.86 -7.65
C PHE A 401 6.61 18.98 -6.80
N HIS A 402 7.58 19.73 -7.32
CA HIS A 402 8.20 20.84 -6.58
C HIS A 402 7.15 21.86 -6.09
N LYS A 403 6.22 22.27 -6.94
CA LYS A 403 5.17 23.24 -6.58
C LYS A 403 4.26 22.74 -5.46
N MET A 404 3.89 21.46 -5.49
CA MET A 404 3.06 20.85 -4.45
C MET A 404 3.84 20.62 -3.15
N LEU A 405 5.01 19.97 -3.24
CA LEU A 405 5.77 19.51 -2.08
C LEU A 405 6.39 20.68 -1.29
N SER A 406 6.81 21.75 -1.97
CA SER A 406 7.40 22.93 -1.32
C SER A 406 6.43 23.68 -0.41
N LEU A 407 5.12 23.47 -0.57
CA LEU A 407 4.10 24.06 0.30
C LEU A 407 4.13 23.46 1.71
N GLY A 408 4.59 22.21 1.89
CA GLY A 408 4.38 21.47 3.12
C GLY A 408 2.91 21.47 3.53
N SER A 409 2.62 21.79 4.80
CA SER A 409 1.26 22.02 5.31
C SER A 409 0.91 23.51 5.48
N SER A 410 1.53 24.40 4.69
CA SER A 410 1.24 25.85 4.74
C SER A 410 -0.12 26.25 4.17
N LYS A 411 -0.79 25.32 3.50
CA LYS A 411 -2.11 25.45 2.87
C LYS A 411 -2.91 24.17 3.06
N PRO A 412 -4.26 24.25 3.09
CA PRO A 412 -5.11 23.07 3.06
C PRO A 412 -4.79 22.18 1.85
N TRP A 413 -4.89 20.86 2.02
CA TRP A 413 -4.52 19.90 0.98
C TRP A 413 -5.18 20.11 -0.41
N PRO A 414 -6.41 20.67 -0.55
CA PRO A 414 -6.97 20.95 -1.87
C PRO A 414 -6.14 21.97 -2.66
N ASP A 415 -5.51 22.93 -1.99
CA ASP A 415 -4.63 23.92 -2.63
C ASP A 415 -3.32 23.27 -3.09
N ALA A 416 -2.81 22.28 -2.34
CA ALA A 416 -1.62 21.53 -2.72
C ALA A 416 -1.89 20.65 -3.95
N LEU A 417 -3.05 19.99 -4.02
CA LEU A 417 -3.49 19.27 -5.22
C LEU A 417 -3.62 20.21 -6.42
N GLU A 418 -4.19 21.40 -6.22
CA GLU A 418 -4.37 22.40 -7.28
C GLU A 418 -3.01 22.88 -7.82
N ALA A 419 -2.01 23.07 -6.95
CA ALA A 419 -0.65 23.41 -7.35
C ALA A 419 0.01 22.32 -8.22
N PHE A 420 -0.40 21.06 -8.07
CA PHE A 420 0.11 19.94 -8.86
C PHE A 420 -0.54 19.86 -10.25
N ASN A 421 -1.88 19.82 -10.30
CA ASN A 421 -2.62 19.54 -11.54
C ASN A 421 -3.87 20.41 -11.78
N GLY A 422 -4.18 21.35 -10.89
CA GLY A 422 -5.37 22.20 -10.98
C GLY A 422 -6.66 21.57 -10.42
N GLU A 423 -6.62 20.34 -9.93
CA GLU A 423 -7.75 19.69 -9.25
C GLU A 423 -7.77 20.07 -7.76
N ARG A 424 -8.94 19.94 -7.11
CA ARG A 424 -9.11 20.24 -5.67
C ARG A 424 -9.81 19.13 -4.90
N ILE A 425 -10.13 18.03 -5.56
CA ILE A 425 -11.01 16.97 -5.03
C ILE A 425 -10.28 15.63 -5.16
N MET A 426 -10.27 14.85 -4.09
CA MET A 426 -9.84 13.46 -4.12
C MET A 426 -10.86 12.63 -4.91
N THR A 427 -10.41 11.82 -5.87
CA THR A 427 -11.31 11.03 -6.70
C THR A 427 -10.74 9.67 -7.10
N GLY A 428 -11.60 8.64 -7.07
CA GLY A 428 -11.29 7.29 -7.56
C GLY A 428 -11.20 7.15 -9.08
N LYS A 429 -11.44 8.22 -9.86
CA LYS A 429 -11.47 8.15 -11.33
C LYS A 429 -10.14 7.67 -11.94
N ALA A 430 -9.01 8.18 -11.45
CA ALA A 430 -7.71 7.86 -12.04
C ALA A 430 -7.30 6.40 -11.79
N ILE A 431 -7.56 5.87 -10.59
CA ILE A 431 -7.31 4.47 -10.28
C ILE A 431 -8.26 3.55 -11.06
N ALA A 432 -9.55 3.91 -11.20
CA ALA A 432 -10.49 3.17 -12.02
C ALA A 432 -10.05 3.13 -13.50
N GLU A 433 -9.61 4.27 -14.04
CA GLU A 433 -9.10 4.38 -15.41
C GLU A 433 -7.85 3.53 -15.65
N TYR A 434 -6.92 3.48 -14.70
CA TYR A 434 -5.74 2.63 -14.76
C TYR A 434 -6.10 1.14 -14.90
N PHE A 435 -7.09 0.68 -14.12
CA PHE A 435 -7.48 -0.73 -14.07
C PHE A 435 -8.65 -1.11 -14.98
N GLU A 436 -9.18 -0.18 -15.77
CA GLU A 436 -10.32 -0.44 -16.65
C GLU A 436 -10.08 -1.62 -17.63
N PRO A 437 -8.90 -1.76 -18.28
CA PRO A 437 -8.65 -2.92 -19.13
C PRO A 437 -8.69 -4.25 -18.37
N LEU A 438 -8.20 -4.24 -17.12
CA LEU A 438 -8.24 -5.43 -16.25
C LEU A 438 -9.67 -5.73 -15.80
N ARG A 439 -10.47 -4.72 -15.46
CA ARG A 439 -11.87 -4.88 -15.08
C ARG A 439 -12.65 -5.59 -16.18
N VAL A 440 -12.53 -5.12 -17.42
CA VAL A 440 -13.19 -5.70 -18.60
C VAL A 440 -12.77 -7.16 -18.78
N TRP A 441 -11.48 -7.46 -18.67
CA TRP A 441 -10.97 -8.82 -18.81
C TRP A 441 -11.45 -9.74 -17.67
N LEU A 442 -11.36 -9.30 -16.41
CA LEU A 442 -11.76 -10.09 -15.24
C LEU A 442 -13.24 -10.44 -15.28
N GLU A 443 -14.11 -9.50 -15.64
CA GLU A 443 -15.55 -9.77 -15.76
C GLU A 443 -15.84 -10.84 -16.81
N ALA A 444 -15.23 -10.72 -17.99
CA ALA A 444 -15.39 -11.71 -19.05
C ALA A 444 -14.84 -13.09 -18.65
N GLU A 445 -13.66 -13.13 -18.04
CA GLU A 445 -13.03 -14.39 -17.63
C GLU A 445 -13.76 -15.05 -16.46
N ASN A 446 -14.26 -14.27 -15.49
CA ASN A 446 -15.06 -14.78 -14.39
C ASN A 446 -16.41 -15.36 -14.89
N ILE A 447 -17.08 -14.69 -15.83
CA ILE A 447 -18.30 -15.21 -16.46
C ILE A 447 -18.00 -16.52 -17.22
N LYS A 448 -16.95 -16.53 -18.04
CA LYS A 448 -16.53 -17.69 -18.83
C LYS A 448 -16.24 -18.92 -17.98
N ASN A 449 -15.62 -18.73 -16.81
CA ASN A 449 -15.27 -19.81 -15.89
C ASN A 449 -16.33 -20.06 -14.79
N ASN A 450 -17.48 -19.36 -14.84
CA ASN A 450 -18.54 -19.45 -13.85
C ASN A 450 -18.02 -19.26 -12.40
N VAL A 451 -17.17 -18.26 -12.22
CA VAL A 451 -16.55 -17.91 -10.93
C VAL A 451 -17.60 -17.32 -10.01
N ASN A 452 -17.67 -17.82 -8.78
CA ASN A 452 -18.54 -17.25 -7.75
C ASN A 452 -17.95 -15.92 -7.27
N ILE A 453 -18.77 -14.86 -7.24
CA ILE A 453 -18.39 -13.52 -6.79
C ILE A 453 -19.06 -13.20 -5.45
N GLY A 454 -18.31 -12.59 -4.54
CA GLY A 454 -18.74 -12.38 -3.16
C GLY A 454 -18.46 -13.60 -2.27
N TRP A 455 -18.81 -13.51 -0.99
CA TRP A 455 -18.52 -14.58 -0.04
C TRP A 455 -19.62 -14.74 1.01
N ASP A 456 -19.73 -15.97 1.51
CA ASP A 456 -20.53 -16.30 2.69
C ASP A 456 -19.89 -15.75 3.96
N LYS A 457 -20.67 -15.72 5.05
CA LYS A 457 -20.18 -15.27 6.36
C LYS A 457 -19.08 -16.20 6.90
N SER A 458 -18.02 -15.64 7.50
CA SER A 458 -16.96 -16.42 8.13
C SER A 458 -17.46 -17.10 9.41
N ASP A 459 -16.97 -18.32 9.66
CA ASP A 459 -17.14 -19.07 10.91
C ASP A 459 -15.86 -19.04 11.78
N LYS A 460 -14.87 -18.23 11.41
CA LYS A 460 -13.52 -18.25 11.99
C LYS A 460 -13.33 -17.33 13.21
N CYS A 461 -14.36 -16.63 13.67
CA CYS A 461 -14.32 -15.96 14.97
C CYS A 461 -15.54 -16.31 15.81
N VAL A 462 -15.32 -16.93 16.97
CA VAL A 462 -16.38 -17.31 17.91
C VAL A 462 -16.50 -16.22 18.97
N ALA A 463 -17.65 -15.53 18.97
CA ALA A 463 -18.03 -14.57 20.00
C ALA A 463 -18.14 -15.24 21.38
N ALA A 464 -17.89 -14.46 22.44
CA ALA A 464 -17.82 -14.92 23.82
C ALA A 464 -19.15 -15.43 24.40
#